data_AF-A0A645DM23-F1
#
_entry.id   AF-A0A645DM23-F1
#
_cell.length_a   1.000
_cell.length_b   1.000
_cell.length_c   1.000
_cell.angle_alpha   90.00
_cell.angle_beta   90.00
_cell.angle_gamma   90.00
#
_symmetry.space_group_name_H-M   'P 1'
#
loop_
_entity.id
_entity.type
_entity.pdbx_description
1 polymer ?
#
loop_
_entity_poly.entity_id
_entity_poly.type
_entity_poly.pdbx_seq_one_letter_code
_entity_poly.pdbx_strand_id
1 'polypeptide(L)'
;MKYSPVRHWTSVTDRDATVLGIWSGSGLPALAVKRFPGGGTLIYSAQAGGVTPRFLANVAREAGAHLYTAPGNSVAVGCGIAAVHRLAEPVILEFPVEMEFFDSQTGEPCGIGRRLELNSIKPRESRVVLYRRKASTESPKGTEK
;
A
#
# COMPACT_ATOMS: atom_id res chain seq x y z
N MET A 1 -16.27 -22.39 -29.62
CA MET A 1 -16.18 -22.26 -28.15
C MET A 1 -17.40 -21.46 -27.69
N LYS A 2 -18.45 -22.11 -27.17
CA LYS A 2 -19.68 -21.43 -26.72
C LYS A 2 -19.42 -20.84 -25.34
N TYR A 3 -19.37 -19.52 -25.23
CA TYR A 3 -19.35 -18.83 -23.94
C TYR A 3 -20.66 -19.16 -23.21
N SER A 4 -20.56 -19.89 -22.10
CA SER A 4 -21.68 -20.02 -21.16
C SER A 4 -21.87 -18.65 -20.51
N PRO A 5 -23.09 -18.09 -20.44
CA PRO A 5 -23.29 -16.78 -19.82
C PRO A 5 -22.92 -16.90 -18.35
N VAL A 6 -21.91 -16.16 -17.91
CA VAL A 6 -21.62 -16.00 -16.49
C VAL A 6 -22.88 -15.39 -15.88
N ARG A 7 -23.60 -16.17 -15.06
CA ARG A 7 -24.68 -15.61 -14.24
C ARG A 7 -24.05 -14.63 -13.27
N HIS A 8 -24.27 -13.33 -13.51
CA HIS A 8 -23.92 -12.28 -12.57
C HIS A 8 -25.02 -12.22 -11.50
N TRP A 9 -24.65 -12.40 -10.25
CA TRP A 9 -25.59 -12.43 -9.14
C TRP A 9 -25.89 -11.02 -8.60
N THR A 10 -25.02 -10.04 -8.86
CA THR A 10 -25.14 -8.66 -8.35
C THR A 10 -24.63 -7.62 -9.36
N SER A 11 -25.23 -6.42 -9.33
CA SER A 11 -24.82 -5.24 -10.10
C SER A 11 -25.09 -3.97 -9.28
N VAL A 12 -24.42 -2.87 -9.63
CA VAL A 12 -24.62 -1.57 -8.96
C VAL A 12 -25.73 -0.79 -9.68
N THR A 13 -26.77 -0.39 -8.93
CA THR A 13 -27.92 0.36 -9.45
C THR A 13 -28.06 1.76 -8.85
N ASP A 14 -27.20 2.14 -7.90
CA ASP A 14 -27.19 3.47 -7.29
C ASP A 14 -26.77 4.52 -8.33
N ARG A 15 -27.68 5.45 -8.64
CA ARG A 15 -27.48 6.48 -9.66
C ARG A 15 -26.50 7.57 -9.25
N ASP A 16 -26.27 7.74 -7.94
CA ASP A 16 -25.33 8.74 -7.43
C ASP A 16 -23.90 8.19 -7.33
N ALA A 17 -23.73 6.88 -7.53
CA ALA A 17 -22.43 6.25 -7.52
C ALA A 17 -21.72 6.43 -8.86
N THR A 18 -20.44 6.78 -8.82
CA THR A 18 -19.59 6.79 -10.02
C THR A 18 -19.13 5.38 -10.33
N VAL A 19 -19.44 4.89 -11.53
CA VAL A 19 -19.00 3.57 -12.00
C VAL A 19 -17.52 3.63 -12.39
N LEU A 20 -16.72 2.75 -11.80
CA LEU A 20 -15.29 2.59 -12.08
C LEU A 20 -14.98 1.34 -12.93
N GLY A 21 -15.92 0.38 -12.99
CA GLY A 21 -15.74 -0.86 -13.73
C GLY A 21 -17.06 -1.56 -14.01
N ILE A 22 -17.07 -2.33 -15.10
CA ILE A 22 -18.22 -3.08 -15.59
C ILE A 22 -17.87 -4.55 -15.78
N TRP A 23 -18.87 -5.42 -15.72
CA TRP A 23 -18.73 -6.83 -16.10
C TRP A 23 -18.46 -6.94 -17.60
N SER A 24 -17.36 -7.59 -17.99
CA SER A 24 -16.99 -7.74 -19.41
C SER A 24 -18.04 -8.47 -20.25
N GLY A 25 -18.76 -9.44 -19.66
CA GLY A 25 -19.78 -10.23 -20.36
C GLY A 25 -21.14 -9.55 -20.53
N SER A 26 -21.54 -8.66 -19.61
CA SER A 26 -22.88 -8.05 -19.60
C SER A 26 -22.88 -6.53 -19.77
N GLY A 27 -21.74 -5.87 -19.59
CA GLY A 27 -21.62 -4.41 -19.57
C GLY A 27 -22.24 -3.75 -18.32
N LEU A 28 -22.78 -4.53 -17.38
CA LEU A 28 -23.42 -4.00 -16.19
C LEU A 28 -22.38 -3.46 -15.18
N PRO A 29 -22.68 -2.38 -14.44
CA PRO A 29 -21.82 -1.85 -13.39
C PRO A 29 -21.43 -2.89 -12.34
N ALA A 30 -20.13 -3.02 -12.09
CA ALA A 30 -19.55 -4.03 -11.20
C ALA A 30 -18.62 -3.45 -10.13
N LEU A 31 -18.04 -2.27 -10.36
CA LEU A 31 -17.21 -1.55 -9.41
C LEU A 31 -17.63 -0.10 -9.40
N ALA A 32 -17.93 0.45 -8.22
CA ALA A 32 -18.40 1.82 -8.10
C ALA A 32 -17.88 2.50 -6.83
N VAL A 33 -17.86 3.83 -6.86
CA VAL A 33 -17.50 4.67 -5.73
C VAL A 33 -18.61 5.69 -5.45
N LYS A 34 -18.96 5.86 -4.17
CA LYS A 34 -19.86 6.92 -3.70
C LYS A 34 -19.17 7.70 -2.60
N ARG A 35 -19.07 9.02 -2.79
CA ARG A 35 -18.49 9.94 -1.82
C ARG A 35 -19.62 10.58 -1.03
N PHE A 36 -19.52 10.55 0.29
CA PHE A 36 -20.46 11.16 1.20
C PHE A 36 -19.81 12.42 1.78
N PRO A 37 -20.33 13.62 1.50
CA PRO A 37 -19.83 14.85 2.12
C PRO A 37 -19.81 14.71 3.65
N GLY A 38 -18.63 14.85 4.26
CA GLY A 38 -18.43 14.67 5.70
C GLY A 38 -18.48 13.21 6.22
N GLY A 39 -18.81 12.23 5.37
CA GLY A 39 -19.00 10.81 5.74
C GLY A 39 -17.99 9.83 5.12
N GLY A 40 -17.06 10.32 4.31
CA GLY A 40 -16.01 9.51 3.67
C GLY A 40 -16.43 8.91 2.32
N THR A 41 -15.67 7.91 1.86
CA THR A 41 -15.82 7.32 0.52
C THR A 41 -16.13 5.83 0.64
N LEU A 42 -17.25 5.37 0.08
CA LEU A 42 -17.61 3.96 -0.06
C LEU A 42 -17.18 3.45 -1.43
N ILE A 43 -16.50 2.31 -1.45
CA ILE A 43 -16.15 1.59 -2.67
C ILE A 43 -16.80 0.21 -2.61
N TYR A 44 -17.61 -0.11 -3.62
CA TYR A 44 -18.27 -1.40 -3.73
C TYR A 44 -17.75 -2.15 -4.95
N SER A 45 -17.41 -3.43 -4.76
CA SER A 45 -17.07 -4.37 -5.82
C SER A 45 -18.05 -5.54 -5.79
N ALA A 46 -18.78 -5.74 -6.89
CA ALA A 46 -19.63 -6.91 -7.12
C ALA A 46 -18.82 -8.19 -7.33
N GLN A 47 -17.51 -8.07 -7.54
CA GLN A 47 -16.58 -9.19 -7.68
C GLN A 47 -15.76 -9.38 -6.40
N ALA A 48 -15.63 -10.62 -5.93
CA ALA A 48 -14.79 -10.98 -4.78
C ALA A 48 -13.27 -10.84 -5.04
N GLY A 49 -12.87 -10.47 -6.25
CA GLY A 49 -11.48 -10.32 -6.69
C GLY A 49 -11.37 -9.41 -7.92
N GLY A 50 -10.20 -9.38 -8.56
CA GLY A 50 -9.97 -8.57 -9.77
C GLY A 50 -9.60 -7.10 -9.49
N VAL A 51 -9.52 -6.70 -8.22
CA VAL A 51 -8.92 -5.41 -7.85
C VAL A 51 -7.40 -5.51 -7.88
N THR A 52 -6.77 -4.58 -8.61
CA THR A 52 -5.31 -4.55 -8.73
C THR A 52 -4.65 -3.97 -7.48
N PRO A 53 -3.38 -4.30 -7.18
CA PRO A 53 -2.63 -3.63 -6.12
C PRO A 53 -2.60 -2.10 -6.29
N ARG A 54 -2.59 -1.61 -7.53
CA ARG A 54 -2.67 -0.18 -7.85
C ARG A 54 -3.99 0.43 -7.40
N PHE A 55 -5.10 -0.28 -7.61
CA PHE A 55 -6.42 0.17 -7.16
C PHE A 55 -6.45 0.30 -5.64
N LEU A 56 -6.02 -0.73 -4.90
CA LEU A 56 -5.96 -0.68 -3.43
C LEU A 56 -5.07 0.46 -2.91
N ALA A 57 -3.95 0.72 -3.55
CA ALA A 57 -3.09 1.86 -3.21
C ALA A 57 -3.80 3.21 -3.41
N ASN A 58 -4.64 3.36 -4.43
CA ASN A 58 -5.42 4.58 -4.63
C ASN A 58 -6.53 4.71 -3.58
N VAL A 59 -7.18 3.60 -3.20
CA VAL A 59 -8.16 3.58 -2.10
C VAL A 59 -7.53 4.00 -0.77
N ALA A 60 -6.34 3.47 -0.46
CA ALA A 60 -5.61 3.86 0.75
C ALA A 60 -5.27 5.35 0.76
N ARG A 61 -4.83 5.91 -0.39
CA ARG A 61 -4.57 7.35 -0.51
C ARG A 61 -5.82 8.21 -0.37
N GLU A 62 -6.94 7.79 -0.97
CA GLU A 62 -8.24 8.45 -0.79
C GLU A 62 -8.64 8.49 0.69
N ALA A 63 -8.33 7.43 1.45
CA ALA A 63 -8.55 7.36 2.89
C ALA A 63 -7.51 8.15 3.72
N GLY A 64 -6.56 8.84 3.09
CA GLY A 64 -5.50 9.60 3.77
C GLY A 64 -4.39 8.74 4.37
N ALA A 65 -4.31 7.45 4.02
CA ALA A 65 -3.25 6.57 4.51
C ALA A 65 -1.91 6.86 3.81
N HIS A 66 -0.84 6.87 4.58
CA HIS A 66 0.52 6.91 4.06
C HIS A 66 0.95 5.53 3.55
N LEU A 67 1.54 5.49 2.36
CA LEU A 67 2.08 4.28 1.77
C LEU A 67 3.60 4.33 1.78
N TYR A 68 4.22 3.32 2.40
CA TYR A 68 5.68 3.24 2.52
C TYR A 68 6.38 2.66 1.28
N THR A 69 5.64 2.23 0.26
CA THR A 69 6.20 1.63 -0.97
C THR A 69 5.22 1.79 -2.13
N ALA A 70 5.72 1.66 -3.35
CA ALA A 70 4.88 1.47 -4.53
C ALA A 70 4.10 0.14 -4.46
N PRO A 71 2.88 0.07 -5.04
CA PRO A 71 2.10 -1.16 -5.09
C PRO A 71 2.73 -2.21 -6.01
N GLY A 72 2.57 -3.48 -5.65
CA GLY A 72 3.01 -4.62 -6.48
C GLY A 72 3.83 -5.65 -5.71
N ASN A 73 4.42 -5.27 -4.57
CA ASN A 73 5.09 -6.17 -3.64
C ASN A 73 4.26 -6.30 -2.35
N SER A 74 4.49 -7.38 -1.59
CA SER A 74 3.87 -7.54 -0.27
C SER A 74 4.79 -6.93 0.78
N VAL A 75 4.34 -5.82 1.38
CA VAL A 75 5.13 -5.06 2.33
C VAL A 75 4.27 -4.68 3.52
N ALA A 76 4.76 -4.97 4.72
CA ALA A 76 4.17 -4.55 5.98
C ALA A 76 5.17 -3.69 6.75
N VAL A 77 4.75 -2.50 7.18
CA VAL A 77 5.60 -1.55 7.91
C VAL A 77 4.86 -1.08 9.16
N GLY A 78 5.50 -1.25 10.32
CA GLY A 78 4.96 -0.78 11.59
C GLY A 78 5.84 -1.22 12.76
N CYS A 79 5.71 -0.54 13.90
CA CYS A 79 6.35 -0.93 15.16
C CYS A 79 7.88 -1.15 15.06
N GLY A 80 8.58 -0.38 14.22
CA GLY A 80 10.03 -0.50 14.03
C GLY A 80 10.47 -1.67 13.13
N ILE A 81 9.52 -2.33 12.44
CA ILE A 81 9.78 -3.47 11.56
C ILE A 81 9.18 -3.21 10.18
N ALA A 82 9.98 -3.44 9.14
CA ALA A 82 9.55 -3.53 7.75
C ALA A 82 9.76 -4.96 7.26
N ALA A 83 8.66 -5.70 7.06
CA ALA A 83 8.66 -7.04 6.47
C ALA A 83 8.31 -6.94 4.99
N VAL A 84 9.17 -7.51 4.15
CA VAL A 84 9.10 -7.39 2.70
C VAL A 84 9.11 -8.78 2.09
N HIS A 85 8.20 -9.02 1.14
CA HIS A 85 8.27 -10.13 0.20
C HIS A 85 8.17 -9.57 -1.22
N ARG A 86 9.26 -9.75 -2.00
CA ARG A 86 9.33 -9.21 -3.35
C ARG A 86 8.64 -10.16 -4.31
N LEU A 87 7.62 -9.67 -5.02
CA LEU A 87 6.89 -10.44 -6.03
C LEU A 87 7.48 -10.25 -7.43
N ALA A 88 7.81 -9.00 -7.81
CA ALA A 88 8.34 -8.69 -9.12
C ALA A 88 9.28 -7.47 -9.10
N GLU A 89 8.71 -6.28 -8.95
CA GLU A 89 9.44 -5.01 -9.02
C GLU A 89 10.43 -4.84 -7.87
N PRO A 90 11.50 -4.03 -8.04
CA PRO A 90 12.36 -3.64 -6.94
C PRO A 90 11.57 -3.05 -5.76
N VAL A 91 12.05 -3.28 -4.54
CA VAL A 91 11.40 -2.75 -3.33
C VAL A 91 12.15 -1.52 -2.85
N ILE A 92 11.43 -0.41 -2.78
CA ILE A 92 11.89 0.86 -2.25
C ILE A 92 10.96 1.23 -1.10
N LEU A 93 11.52 1.37 0.10
CA LEU A 93 10.80 1.87 1.26
C LEU A 93 11.01 3.38 1.38
N GLU A 94 9.92 4.12 1.57
CA GLU A 94 9.92 5.58 1.73
C GLU A 94 9.22 5.94 3.05
N PHE A 95 9.91 6.68 3.90
CA PHE A 95 9.47 7.12 5.22
C PHE A 95 9.34 8.65 5.27
N PRO A 96 8.41 9.19 6.09
CA PRO A 96 8.17 10.63 6.16
C PRO A 96 9.32 11.40 6.83
N VAL A 97 10.15 10.72 7.64
CA VAL A 97 11.28 11.30 8.40
C VAL A 97 12.52 10.43 8.28
N GLU A 98 13.69 10.98 8.62
CA GLU A 98 14.94 10.21 8.59
C GLU A 98 14.89 9.03 9.56
N MET A 99 15.25 7.86 9.05
CA MET A 99 15.35 6.62 9.80
C MET A 99 16.79 6.09 9.77
N GLU A 100 17.13 5.30 10.78
CA GLU A 100 18.26 4.38 10.76
C GLU A 100 17.71 2.98 10.51
N PHE A 101 18.34 2.24 9.59
CA PHE A 101 17.93 0.90 9.19
C PHE A 101 18.96 -0.14 9.61
N PHE A 102 18.49 -1.31 10.03
CA PHE A 102 19.34 -2.40 10.50
C PHE A 102 18.88 -3.73 9.88
N ASP A 103 19.84 -4.58 9.54
CA ASP A 103 19.54 -5.95 9.15
C ASP A 103 19.01 -6.74 10.35
N SER A 104 17.86 -7.42 10.18
CA SER A 104 17.23 -8.13 11.30
C SER A 104 17.97 -9.40 11.73
N GLN A 105 18.83 -9.95 10.86
CA GLN A 105 19.57 -11.18 11.13
C GLN A 105 20.91 -10.88 11.80
N THR A 106 21.62 -9.83 11.36
CA THR A 106 22.95 -9.48 11.89
C THR A 106 22.92 -8.36 12.93
N GLY A 107 21.87 -7.53 12.92
CA GLY A 107 21.80 -6.30 13.72
C GLY A 107 22.65 -5.15 13.19
N GLU A 108 23.38 -5.37 12.09
CA GLU A 108 24.28 -4.36 11.53
C GLU A 108 23.48 -3.24 10.83
N PRO A 109 23.96 -1.98 10.90
CA PRO A 109 23.37 -0.88 10.15
C PRO A 109 23.42 -1.17 8.65
N CYS A 110 22.28 -0.99 7.97
CA CYS A 110 22.16 -1.22 6.52
C CYS A 110 21.74 0.03 5.73
N GLY A 111 21.51 1.16 6.40
CA GLY A 111 21.27 2.44 5.76
C GLY A 111 20.80 3.53 6.71
N ILE A 112 20.80 4.77 6.25
CA ILE A 112 20.22 5.92 6.94
C ILE A 112 19.51 6.81 5.91
N GLY A 113 18.36 7.36 6.27
CA GLY A 113 17.65 8.36 5.50
C GLY A 113 16.14 8.11 5.45
N ARG A 114 15.47 8.82 4.54
CA ARG A 114 14.02 8.65 4.29
C ARG A 114 13.71 7.53 3.31
N ARG A 115 14.71 7.06 2.56
CA ARG A 115 14.54 6.07 1.49
C ARG A 115 15.51 4.92 1.70
N LEU A 116 15.03 3.69 1.59
CA LEU A 116 15.83 2.48 1.63
C LEU A 116 15.52 1.62 0.41
N GLU A 117 16.52 1.32 -0.40
CA GLU A 117 16.39 0.43 -1.55
C GLU A 117 16.89 -0.96 -1.18
N LEU A 118 16.03 -1.97 -1.31
CA LEU A 118 16.35 -3.35 -0.95
C LEU A 118 16.86 -4.12 -2.17
N ASN A 119 17.95 -3.64 -2.78
CA ASN A 119 18.45 -4.17 -4.05
C ASN A 119 18.94 -5.63 -3.98
N SER A 120 19.23 -6.15 -2.79
CA SER A 120 19.71 -7.53 -2.60
C SER A 120 18.60 -8.58 -2.61
N ILE A 121 17.32 -8.20 -2.51
CA ILE A 121 16.20 -9.16 -2.47
C ILE A 121 15.82 -9.59 -3.88
N LYS A 122 15.88 -10.89 -4.18
CA LYS A 122 15.46 -11.42 -5.50
C LYS A 122 13.93 -11.58 -5.55
N PRO A 123 13.32 -11.69 -6.75
CA PRO A 123 11.93 -12.06 -6.85
C PRO A 123 11.64 -13.36 -6.09
N ARG A 124 10.54 -13.39 -5.34
CA ARG A 124 10.06 -14.44 -4.42
C ARG A 124 10.88 -14.62 -3.14
N GLU A 125 11.82 -13.73 -2.85
CA GLU A 125 12.50 -13.72 -1.55
C GLU A 125 11.81 -12.78 -0.56
N SER A 126 12.09 -13.02 0.73
CA SER A 126 11.62 -12.21 1.84
C SER A 126 12.79 -11.62 2.62
N ARG A 127 12.61 -10.42 3.16
CA ARG A 127 13.56 -9.79 4.08
C ARG A 127 12.82 -9.05 5.17
N VAL A 128 13.41 -9.01 6.36
CA VAL A 128 12.97 -8.15 7.46
C VAL A 128 14.04 -7.11 7.71
N VAL A 129 13.63 -5.87 7.88
CA VAL A 129 14.49 -4.73 8.20
C VAL A 129 13.96 -4.07 9.46
N LEU A 130 14.83 -3.85 10.43
CA LEU A 130 14.51 -3.09 11.61
C LEU A 130 14.78 -1.60 11.33
N TYR A 131 13.95 -0.72 11.87
CA TYR A 131 14.17 0.71 11.75
C TYR A 131 13.80 1.47 13.01
N ARG A 132 14.45 2.61 13.19
CA ARG A 132 14.08 3.60 14.20
C ARG A 132 14.25 5.00 13.65
N ARG A 133 13.56 5.97 14.24
CA ARG A 133 13.81 7.39 13.94
C ARG A 133 15.24 7.74 14.30
N LYS A 134 15.92 8.44 13.40
CA LYS A 134 17.22 9.02 13.69
C LYS A 134 17.03 10.11 14.76
N ALA A 135 17.84 10.09 15.82
CA ALA A 135 17.79 11.13 16.83
C ALA A 135 18.14 12.48 16.19
N SER A 136 17.37 13.53 16.50
CA SER A 136 17.71 14.90 16.10
C SER A 136 18.96 15.34 16.86
N THR A 137 19.97 15.82 16.14
CA THR A 137 21.20 16.39 16.72
C THR A 137 20.98 17.79 17.30
N GLU A 138 19.82 18.06 17.90
CA GLU A 138 19.65 19.27 18.70
C GLU A 138 20.19 18.99 20.11
N SER A 139 21.40 19.50 20.37
CA SER A 139 21.92 19.62 21.72
C SER A 139 20.89 20.35 22.60
N PRO A 140 20.66 19.92 23.85
CA PRO A 140 19.87 20.73 24.77
C PRO A 140 20.59 22.06 24.91
N LYS A 141 19.95 23.16 24.51
CA LYS A 141 20.44 24.50 24.87
C LYS A 141 20.39 24.56 26.39
N GLY A 142 21.55 24.38 27.02
CA GLY A 142 21.73 24.51 28.46
C GLY A 142 21.13 25.84 28.87
N THR A 143 20.10 25.78 29.70
CA THR A 143 19.55 26.96 30.35
C THR A 143 20.45 27.20 31.55
N GLU A 144 21.52 27.96 31.37
CA GLU A 144 22.21 28.57 32.50
C GLU A 144 21.23 29.58 33.13
N LYS A 145 20.88 29.31 34.38
CA LYS A 145 20.32 30.29 35.31
C LYS A 145 21.34 30.51 36.42
#